data_AF-A0A839HHZ2-F1
#
_entry.id   AF-A0A839HHZ2-F1
#
_cell.length_a   1.000
_cell.length_b   1.000
_cell.length_c   1.000
_cell.angle_alpha   90.00
_cell.angle_beta   90.00
_cell.angle_gamma   90.00
#
_symmetry.space_group_name_H-M   'P 1'
#
loop_
_entity.id
_entity.type
_entity.pdbx_description
1 polymer ?
#
loop_
_entity_poly.entity_id
_entity_poly.type
_entity_poly.pdbx_seq_one_letter_code
_entity_poly.pdbx_strand_id
1 'polypeptide(L)'
;MNWSHGYNTSVGYTFGYYREMSPAWIDFALRLQGYAAPTGKKRRYLELGFGQGLNLILLAVANPDIDFLGIDFNPEQVAHARKLAAGIKNVRFEEADFLNLAAHWPADYGQFDYAALHGIYTWVSPELRQAIVKCLHHAVAAGGVVYNSYNALPGWLAAFPLQHVMVRYQKTTGQPPLTAIDNSLKLMHRLREAGASLFTAQPTLANRIETAEKHDRAYLLHEYLHDGAWFPLWYSQAMNEMAQAQLVAAGTATLPEIFLPTLLPVPLRTVIEEVADPILRQELIDTAINQSFRRDLYQRGHQRLWPLEGQRVWSAISLISLTGMPEDKQLKFATSFGQLNGDPDSYGAILTALTTGPKTVAQLAALPEWQGKSFGLLLHVLSLLLHGSYIGIQQENVDLRNVTRFNRTLARAVADGANYSCVLAGQLGIGLAASTVDLMFLDVLAETPTARAETLAAGLLTRLTALGRQLLKDGTAVTDPDAARTQALQLATLFTSKTLPEWKRLGVWTA
;
A
#
# COMPACT_ATOMS: atom_id res chain seq x y z
N MET A 1 2.17 -29.14 16.04
CA MET A 1 2.40 -27.84 15.40
C MET A 1 1.08 -27.11 15.36
N ASN A 2 1.04 -25.84 15.78
CA ASN A 2 -0.16 -25.00 15.65
C ASN A 2 -0.33 -24.66 14.17
N TRP A 3 -1.52 -24.90 13.59
CA TRP A 3 -1.80 -24.65 12.17
C TRP A 3 -1.60 -23.18 11.78
N SER A 4 -1.68 -22.25 12.75
CA SER A 4 -1.48 -20.83 12.49
C SER A 4 -0.04 -20.35 12.58
N HIS A 5 0.94 -21.23 12.83
CA HIS A 5 2.38 -20.88 12.95
C HIS A 5 2.70 -19.73 13.90
N GLY A 6 1.85 -19.49 14.92
CA GLY A 6 2.01 -18.37 15.85
C GLY A 6 1.42 -17.05 15.37
N TYR A 7 0.84 -17.01 14.16
CA TYR A 7 -0.04 -15.92 13.72
C TYR A 7 -1.34 -15.94 14.52
N ASN A 8 -1.80 -14.76 14.94
CA ASN A 8 -3.02 -14.62 15.72
C ASN A 8 -4.23 -14.47 14.80
N THR A 9 -5.08 -15.48 14.77
CA THR A 9 -6.30 -15.52 13.94
C THR A 9 -7.56 -15.12 14.69
N SER A 10 -7.47 -14.69 15.96
CA SER A 10 -8.65 -14.41 16.79
C SER A 10 -9.43 -13.16 16.36
N VAL A 11 -8.80 -12.26 15.61
CA VAL A 11 -9.41 -11.07 15.01
C VAL A 11 -8.94 -10.93 13.57
N GLY A 12 -9.88 -10.80 12.63
CA GLY A 12 -9.56 -10.67 11.21
C GLY A 12 -8.64 -9.47 10.92
N TYR A 13 -7.65 -9.67 10.05
CA TYR A 13 -6.75 -8.63 9.56
C TYR A 13 -7.51 -7.59 8.71
N THR A 14 -6.98 -6.38 8.61
CA THR A 14 -7.62 -5.24 7.94
C THR A 14 -7.71 -5.42 6.42
N PHE A 15 -8.54 -4.59 5.77
CA PHE A 15 -8.71 -4.55 4.32
C PHE A 15 -7.72 -3.56 3.70
N GLY A 16 -6.45 -3.99 3.61
CA GLY A 16 -5.36 -3.17 3.07
C GLY A 16 -5.39 -3.04 1.54
N TYR A 17 -4.93 -1.90 1.05
CA TYR A 17 -4.58 -1.66 -0.35
C TYR A 17 -3.20 -0.99 -0.40
N TYR A 18 -2.31 -1.47 -1.28
CA TYR A 18 -0.93 -1.03 -1.35
C TYR A 18 -0.52 -0.78 -2.81
N ARG A 19 -0.45 0.51 -3.19
CA ARG A 19 -0.12 0.90 -4.57
C ARG A 19 1.25 0.44 -5.03
N GLU A 20 2.18 0.26 -4.10
CA GLU A 20 3.55 -0.17 -4.38
C GLU A 20 3.60 -1.61 -4.92
N MET A 21 2.52 -2.39 -4.76
CA MET A 21 2.36 -3.74 -5.31
C MET A 21 1.77 -3.76 -6.73
N SER A 22 1.30 -2.61 -7.25
CA SER A 22 0.77 -2.51 -8.61
C SER A 22 1.87 -2.79 -9.64
N PRO A 23 1.61 -3.59 -10.69
CA PRO A 23 2.56 -3.81 -11.78
C PRO A 23 3.09 -2.51 -12.38
N ALA A 24 2.24 -1.50 -12.57
CA ALA A 24 2.68 -0.20 -13.10
C ALA A 24 3.62 0.55 -12.15
N TRP A 25 3.41 0.44 -10.83
CA TRP A 25 4.30 1.04 -9.84
C TRP A 25 5.63 0.31 -9.75
N ILE A 26 5.60 -1.02 -9.73
CA ILE A 26 6.80 -1.87 -9.74
C ILE A 26 7.63 -1.59 -11.00
N ASP A 27 6.98 -1.57 -12.17
CA ASP A 27 7.61 -1.24 -13.44
C ASP A 27 8.27 0.15 -13.40
N PHE A 28 7.56 1.16 -12.91
CA PHE A 28 8.08 2.53 -12.79
C PHE A 28 9.32 2.58 -11.87
N ALA A 29 9.23 1.95 -10.70
CA ALA A 29 10.34 1.89 -9.73
C ALA A 29 11.56 1.13 -10.29
N LEU A 30 11.37 -0.02 -10.95
CA LEU A 30 12.46 -0.76 -11.60
C LEU A 30 13.16 0.08 -12.67
N ARG A 31 12.38 0.76 -13.51
CA ARG A 31 12.90 1.61 -14.59
C ARG A 31 13.69 2.78 -14.04
N LEU A 32 13.27 3.40 -12.93
CA LEU A 32 14.03 4.48 -12.27
C LEU A 32 15.42 3.99 -11.82
N GLN A 33 15.51 2.72 -11.47
CA GLN A 33 16.74 2.07 -11.01
C GLN A 33 17.57 1.47 -12.17
N GLY A 34 17.15 1.75 -13.41
CA GLY A 34 17.83 1.37 -14.65
C GLY A 34 17.59 -0.08 -15.07
N TYR A 35 16.58 -0.75 -14.52
CA TYR A 35 16.23 -2.13 -14.84
C TYR A 35 15.02 -2.21 -15.77
N ALA A 36 15.00 -3.22 -16.62
CA ALA A 36 13.85 -3.55 -17.44
C ALA A 36 12.76 -4.19 -16.57
N ALA A 37 11.53 -3.81 -16.85
CA ALA A 37 10.35 -4.41 -16.24
C ALA A 37 10.00 -5.75 -16.95
N PRO A 38 9.23 -6.65 -16.31
CA PRO A 38 8.72 -7.83 -16.98
C PRO A 38 7.91 -7.48 -18.24
N THR A 39 8.10 -8.23 -19.31
CA THR A 39 7.43 -8.02 -20.61
C THR A 39 6.73 -9.30 -21.09
N GLY A 40 5.67 -9.16 -21.87
CA GLY A 40 4.94 -10.32 -22.42
C GLY A 40 3.46 -10.03 -22.64
N LYS A 41 2.80 -10.87 -23.46
CA LYS A 41 1.37 -10.71 -23.82
C LYS A 41 0.40 -11.37 -22.82
N LYS A 42 0.91 -12.18 -21.89
CA LYS A 42 0.13 -12.89 -20.86
C LYS A 42 0.96 -12.96 -19.59
N ARG A 43 1.06 -11.83 -18.91
CA ARG A 43 1.86 -11.73 -17.69
C ARG A 43 1.14 -12.41 -16.54
N ARG A 44 1.88 -12.91 -15.56
CA ARG A 44 1.32 -13.60 -14.40
C ARG A 44 1.83 -12.98 -13.11
N TYR A 45 0.94 -12.84 -12.13
CA TYR A 45 1.22 -12.22 -10.84
C TYR A 45 0.89 -13.19 -9.70
N LEU A 46 1.83 -13.35 -8.77
CA LEU A 46 1.67 -14.14 -7.56
C LEU A 46 1.62 -13.22 -6.33
N GLU A 47 0.65 -13.40 -5.45
CA GLU A 47 0.67 -12.84 -4.10
C GLU A 47 0.76 -13.96 -3.07
N LEU A 48 1.83 -13.97 -2.28
CA LEU A 48 2.01 -14.86 -1.14
C LEU A 48 1.51 -14.15 0.12
N GLY A 49 0.53 -14.75 0.80
CA GLY A 49 -0.15 -14.22 1.97
C GLY A 49 -1.06 -13.04 1.64
N PHE A 50 -2.04 -13.25 0.77
CA PHE A 50 -2.91 -12.17 0.29
C PHE A 50 -3.88 -11.62 1.35
N GLY A 51 -3.96 -12.23 2.54
CA GLY A 51 -4.82 -11.74 3.61
C GLY A 51 -6.30 -11.79 3.20
N GLN A 52 -7.03 -10.70 3.36
CA GLN A 52 -8.43 -10.62 2.91
C GLN A 52 -8.62 -10.64 1.38
N GLY A 53 -7.53 -10.55 0.60
CA GLY A 53 -7.53 -10.65 -0.87
C GLY A 53 -7.97 -9.39 -1.61
N LEU A 54 -8.37 -8.33 -0.89
CA LEU A 54 -8.86 -7.09 -1.50
C LEU A 54 -7.85 -6.46 -2.48
N ASN A 55 -6.59 -6.33 -2.07
CA ASN A 55 -5.54 -5.76 -2.90
C ASN A 55 -5.33 -6.56 -4.20
N LEU A 56 -5.23 -7.89 -4.10
CA LEU A 56 -5.10 -8.77 -5.27
C LEU A 56 -6.27 -8.63 -6.24
N ILE A 57 -7.50 -8.58 -5.73
CA ILE A 57 -8.71 -8.44 -6.56
C ILE A 57 -8.72 -7.08 -7.25
N LEU A 58 -8.36 -6.00 -6.55
CA LEU A 58 -8.25 -4.67 -7.13
C LEU A 58 -7.26 -4.66 -8.31
N LEU A 59 -6.09 -5.27 -8.11
CA LEU A 59 -5.08 -5.40 -9.16
C LEU A 59 -5.58 -6.26 -10.33
N ALA A 60 -6.28 -7.36 -10.06
CA ALA A 60 -6.86 -8.22 -11.09
C ALA A 60 -7.91 -7.51 -11.95
N VAL A 61 -8.81 -6.74 -11.32
CA VAL A 61 -9.83 -5.95 -12.03
C VAL A 61 -9.17 -4.85 -12.87
N ALA A 62 -8.10 -4.24 -12.36
CA ALA A 62 -7.36 -3.18 -13.03
C ALA A 62 -6.53 -3.67 -14.23
N ASN A 63 -6.06 -4.92 -14.21
CA ASN A 63 -5.11 -5.45 -15.19
C ASN A 63 -5.70 -6.72 -15.84
N PRO A 64 -6.65 -6.59 -16.78
CA PRO A 64 -7.33 -7.73 -17.39
C PRO A 64 -6.43 -8.62 -18.27
N ASP A 65 -5.23 -8.15 -18.60
CA ASP A 65 -4.21 -8.86 -19.37
C ASP A 65 -3.20 -9.63 -18.50
N ILE A 66 -3.37 -9.59 -17.18
CA ILE A 66 -2.53 -10.30 -16.20
C ILE A 66 -3.37 -11.36 -15.49
N ASP A 67 -2.85 -12.58 -15.40
CA ASP A 67 -3.44 -13.67 -14.61
C ASP A 67 -2.86 -13.66 -13.19
N PHE A 68 -3.72 -13.64 -12.18
CA PHE A 68 -3.35 -13.51 -10.78
C PHE A 68 -3.57 -14.84 -10.02
N LEU A 69 -2.61 -15.19 -9.17
CA LEU A 69 -2.74 -16.26 -8.17
C LEU A 69 -2.44 -15.69 -6.78
N GLY A 70 -3.39 -15.83 -5.87
CA GLY A 70 -3.21 -15.57 -4.45
C GLY A 70 -3.07 -16.89 -3.69
N ILE A 71 -2.07 -16.98 -2.83
CA ILE A 71 -1.90 -18.11 -1.91
C ILE A 71 -1.94 -17.60 -0.47
N ASP A 72 -2.79 -18.19 0.37
CA ASP A 72 -2.81 -17.94 1.81
C ASP A 72 -3.06 -19.25 2.57
N PHE A 73 -2.59 -19.35 3.81
CA PHE A 73 -2.82 -20.55 4.63
C PHE A 73 -4.17 -20.48 5.37
N ASN A 74 -4.77 -19.28 5.48
CA ASN A 74 -5.99 -19.08 6.27
C ASN A 74 -7.26 -19.37 5.44
N PRO A 75 -8.05 -20.41 5.77
CA PRO A 75 -9.25 -20.76 5.01
C PRO A 75 -10.35 -19.69 5.04
N GLU A 76 -10.46 -18.91 6.12
CA GLU A 76 -11.45 -17.82 6.20
C GLU A 76 -11.15 -16.71 5.19
N GLN A 77 -9.87 -16.39 5.05
CA GLN A 77 -9.36 -15.41 4.09
C GLN A 77 -9.57 -15.88 2.64
N VAL A 78 -9.28 -17.15 2.36
CA VAL A 78 -9.53 -17.77 1.04
C VAL A 78 -11.03 -17.75 0.70
N ALA A 79 -11.89 -18.13 1.65
CA ALA A 79 -13.33 -18.11 1.46
C ALA A 79 -13.86 -16.69 1.20
N HIS A 80 -13.39 -15.71 1.99
CA HIS A 80 -13.72 -14.29 1.79
C HIS A 80 -13.31 -13.80 0.41
N ALA A 81 -12.05 -14.03 0.01
CA ALA A 81 -11.51 -13.57 -1.27
C ALA A 81 -12.24 -14.20 -2.46
N ARG A 82 -12.54 -15.50 -2.43
CA ARG A 82 -13.33 -16.19 -3.46
C ARG A 82 -14.74 -15.59 -3.59
N LYS A 83 -15.39 -15.27 -2.46
CA LYS A 83 -16.70 -14.61 -2.46
C LYS A 83 -16.62 -13.21 -3.07
N LEU A 84 -15.63 -12.42 -2.67
CA LEU A 84 -15.46 -11.04 -3.14
C LEU A 84 -15.08 -10.99 -4.63
N ALA A 85 -14.30 -11.96 -5.12
CA ALA A 85 -13.87 -12.06 -6.51
C ALA A 85 -14.92 -12.69 -7.46
N ALA A 86 -16.13 -12.96 -6.99
CA ALA A 86 -17.18 -13.58 -7.80
C ALA A 86 -17.40 -12.79 -9.12
N GLY A 87 -17.17 -13.45 -10.26
CA GLY A 87 -17.29 -12.85 -11.59
C GLY A 87 -16.03 -12.15 -12.12
N ILE A 88 -14.92 -12.14 -11.37
CA ILE A 88 -13.59 -11.78 -11.85
C ILE A 88 -12.92 -13.05 -12.39
N LYS A 89 -12.41 -13.00 -13.62
CA LYS A 89 -11.99 -14.22 -14.37
C LYS A 89 -10.50 -14.49 -14.32
N ASN A 90 -9.69 -13.47 -14.08
CA ASN A 90 -8.24 -13.51 -14.13
C ASN A 90 -7.60 -13.55 -12.73
N VAL A 91 -8.31 -14.06 -11.71
CA VAL A 91 -7.76 -14.26 -10.36
C VAL A 91 -8.19 -15.60 -9.80
N ARG A 92 -7.23 -16.33 -9.21
CA ARG A 92 -7.40 -17.60 -8.52
C ARG A 92 -6.88 -17.47 -7.09
N PHE A 93 -7.56 -18.09 -6.13
CA PHE A 93 -7.16 -18.12 -4.72
C PHE A 93 -6.99 -19.55 -4.26
N GLU A 94 -5.86 -19.83 -3.61
CA GLU A 94 -5.53 -21.16 -3.10
C GLU A 94 -5.20 -21.13 -1.61
N GLU A 95 -5.73 -22.14 -0.92
CA GLU A 95 -5.39 -22.42 0.48
C GLU A 95 -4.17 -23.33 0.49
N ALA A 96 -3.01 -22.80 0.89
CA ALA A 96 -1.81 -23.62 0.99
C ALA A 96 -0.80 -23.05 2.01
N ASP A 97 -0.07 -23.98 2.62
CA ASP A 97 1.02 -23.70 3.55
C ASP A 97 2.35 -23.54 2.79
N PHE A 98 3.14 -22.52 3.15
CA PHE A 98 4.42 -22.26 2.46
C PHE A 98 5.46 -23.36 2.67
N LEU A 99 5.46 -24.10 3.79
CA LEU A 99 6.37 -25.24 3.99
C LEU A 99 6.05 -26.36 3.00
N ASN A 100 4.76 -26.63 2.78
CA ASN A 100 4.32 -27.63 1.81
C ASN A 100 4.67 -27.19 0.38
N LEU A 101 4.43 -25.92 0.03
CA LEU A 101 4.77 -25.38 -1.29
C LEU A 101 6.28 -25.33 -1.55
N ALA A 102 7.08 -25.09 -0.51
CA ALA A 102 8.53 -25.12 -0.59
C ALA A 102 9.06 -26.53 -0.86
N ALA A 103 8.36 -27.57 -0.41
CA ALA A 103 8.70 -28.96 -0.70
C ALA A 103 8.15 -29.43 -2.06
N HIS A 104 6.96 -28.96 -2.43
CA HIS A 104 6.29 -29.35 -3.66
C HIS A 104 5.49 -28.18 -4.26
N TRP A 105 6.09 -27.52 -5.25
CA TRP A 105 5.41 -26.48 -6.03
C TRP A 105 4.47 -27.11 -7.08
N PRO A 106 3.15 -26.89 -7.03
CA PRO A 106 2.22 -27.47 -7.99
C PRO A 106 2.53 -27.04 -9.43
N ALA A 107 2.58 -28.02 -10.35
CA ALA A 107 2.94 -27.76 -11.74
C ALA A 107 1.92 -26.84 -12.45
N ASP A 108 0.64 -26.91 -12.09
CA ASP A 108 -0.41 -26.05 -12.64
C ASP A 108 -0.32 -24.60 -12.17
N TYR A 109 0.41 -24.32 -11.08
CA TYR A 109 0.69 -22.94 -10.67
C TYR A 109 1.66 -22.27 -11.63
N GLY A 110 2.60 -23.02 -12.21
CA GLY A 110 3.58 -22.50 -13.17
C GLY A 110 4.48 -21.42 -12.58
N GLN A 111 4.92 -20.49 -13.44
CA GLN A 111 5.80 -19.37 -13.07
C GLN A 111 5.16 -17.99 -13.30
N PHE A 112 5.74 -16.97 -12.68
CA PHE A 112 5.17 -15.64 -12.55
C PHE A 112 6.21 -14.56 -12.89
N ASP A 113 5.74 -13.52 -13.58
CA ASP A 113 6.50 -12.33 -13.95
C ASP A 113 6.62 -11.36 -12.77
N TYR A 114 5.60 -11.34 -11.92
CA TYR A 114 5.55 -10.58 -10.68
C TYR A 114 5.25 -11.54 -9.53
N ALA A 115 5.96 -11.39 -8.43
CA ALA A 115 5.56 -11.95 -7.15
C ALA A 115 5.58 -10.85 -6.09
N ALA A 116 4.66 -10.92 -5.13
CA ALA A 116 4.62 -9.97 -4.05
C ALA A 116 4.30 -10.65 -2.72
N LEU A 117 4.91 -10.12 -1.67
CA LEU A 117 4.60 -10.42 -0.28
C LEU A 117 4.65 -9.10 0.49
N HIS A 118 3.55 -8.77 1.17
CA HIS A 118 3.43 -7.51 1.88
C HIS A 118 3.15 -7.75 3.35
N GLY A 119 4.06 -7.29 4.22
CA GLY A 119 3.84 -7.34 5.66
C GLY A 119 3.78 -8.76 6.19
N ILE A 120 4.57 -9.68 5.63
CA ILE A 120 4.64 -11.09 6.08
C ILE A 120 6.07 -11.47 6.47
N TYR A 121 7.06 -11.02 5.71
CA TYR A 121 8.41 -11.57 5.76
C TYR A 121 9.04 -11.54 7.16
N THR A 122 8.93 -10.43 7.88
CA THR A 122 9.44 -10.28 9.26
C THR A 122 8.52 -10.78 10.35
N TRP A 123 7.31 -11.22 10.01
CA TRP A 123 6.31 -11.72 10.97
C TRP A 123 6.34 -13.23 11.12
N VAL A 124 7.07 -13.91 10.25
CA VAL A 124 7.17 -15.37 10.22
C VAL A 124 8.53 -15.85 10.73
N SER A 125 8.56 -17.10 11.20
CA SER A 125 9.78 -17.71 11.72
C SER A 125 10.88 -17.79 10.65
N PRO A 126 12.16 -17.88 11.04
CA PRO A 126 13.26 -18.07 10.08
C PRO A 126 13.06 -19.29 9.16
N GLU A 127 12.48 -20.38 9.67
CA GLU A 127 12.16 -21.57 8.89
C GLU A 127 11.08 -21.28 7.83
N LEU A 128 10.03 -20.54 8.19
CA LEU A 128 8.99 -20.15 7.25
C LEU A 128 9.48 -19.11 6.23
N ARG A 129 10.41 -18.22 6.59
CA ARG A 129 11.12 -17.36 5.62
C ARG A 129 11.91 -18.17 4.60
N GLN A 130 12.66 -19.17 5.03
CA GLN A 130 13.37 -20.07 4.11
C GLN A 130 12.40 -20.81 3.17
N ALA A 131 11.23 -21.21 3.67
CA ALA A 131 10.18 -21.79 2.84
C ALA A 131 9.64 -20.80 1.81
N ILE A 132 9.35 -19.55 2.19
CA ILE A 132 8.95 -18.48 1.27
C ILE A 132 10.00 -18.28 0.17
N VAL A 133 11.29 -18.20 0.53
CA VAL A 133 12.38 -18.06 -0.43
C VAL A 133 12.42 -19.24 -1.41
N LYS A 134 12.22 -20.49 -0.95
CA LYS A 134 12.11 -21.66 -1.83
C LYS A 134 10.88 -21.60 -2.74
N CYS A 135 9.73 -21.15 -2.24
CA CYS A 135 8.55 -20.90 -3.07
C CYS A 135 8.87 -19.90 -4.19
N LEU A 136 9.51 -18.77 -3.86
CA LEU A 136 9.91 -17.78 -4.86
C LEU A 136 10.91 -18.35 -5.88
N HIS A 137 11.84 -19.20 -5.47
CA HIS A 137 12.76 -19.89 -6.37
C HIS A 137 12.02 -20.75 -7.41
N HIS A 138 10.94 -21.43 -7.03
CA HIS A 138 10.10 -22.19 -7.94
C HIS A 138 9.21 -21.30 -8.82
N ALA A 139 8.61 -20.28 -8.21
CA ALA A 139 7.55 -19.48 -8.79
C ALA A 139 8.04 -18.39 -9.75
N VAL A 140 9.18 -17.75 -9.51
CA VAL A 140 9.55 -16.54 -10.27
C VAL A 140 10.22 -16.92 -11.58
N ALA A 141 9.67 -16.45 -12.70
CA ALA A 141 10.25 -16.65 -14.03
C ALA A 141 11.57 -15.87 -14.19
N ALA A 142 12.39 -16.24 -15.18
CA ALA A 142 13.55 -15.44 -15.56
C ALA A 142 13.11 -14.03 -16.04
N GLY A 143 13.75 -12.98 -15.54
CA GLY A 143 13.35 -11.58 -15.73
C GLY A 143 12.23 -11.12 -14.79
N GLY A 144 11.61 -12.03 -14.04
CA GLY A 144 10.55 -11.73 -13.09
C GLY A 144 11.03 -10.94 -11.89
N VAL A 145 10.11 -10.18 -11.29
CA VAL A 145 10.35 -9.28 -10.15
C VAL A 145 9.60 -9.74 -8.91
N VAL A 146 10.24 -9.59 -7.75
CA VAL A 146 9.64 -9.79 -6.44
C VAL A 146 9.57 -8.47 -5.70
N TYR A 147 8.38 -8.10 -5.26
CA TYR A 147 8.15 -7.06 -4.25
C TYR A 147 8.10 -7.71 -2.86
N ASN A 148 8.91 -7.22 -1.92
CA ASN A 148 8.88 -7.67 -0.53
C ASN A 148 8.87 -6.47 0.42
N SER A 149 7.85 -6.37 1.27
CA SER A 149 7.83 -5.39 2.36
C SER A 149 8.05 -6.01 3.73
N TYR A 150 8.84 -5.33 4.56
CA TYR A 150 9.26 -5.86 5.85
C TYR A 150 9.71 -4.77 6.84
N ASN A 151 9.57 -5.08 8.13
CA ASN A 151 10.05 -4.22 9.21
C ASN A 151 11.58 -4.20 9.23
N ALA A 152 12.16 -2.99 9.24
CA ALA A 152 13.60 -2.81 9.10
C ALA A 152 14.27 -2.28 10.38
N LEU A 153 15.54 -2.65 10.54
CA LEU A 153 16.46 -2.01 11.47
C LEU A 153 17.21 -0.84 10.79
N PRO A 154 17.55 0.22 11.54
CA PRO A 154 17.40 0.36 13.00
C PRO A 154 16.05 0.92 13.46
N GLY A 155 15.15 1.35 12.55
CA GLY A 155 13.96 2.13 12.90
C GLY A 155 12.98 1.45 13.85
N TRP A 156 12.97 0.12 13.91
CA TRP A 156 12.17 -0.62 14.88
C TRP A 156 12.78 -0.75 16.27
N LEU A 157 14.07 -0.43 16.47
CA LEU A 157 14.78 -0.61 17.73
C LEU A 157 14.05 0.05 18.91
N ALA A 158 13.56 1.28 18.72
CA ALA A 158 12.85 2.03 19.76
C ALA A 158 11.51 1.40 20.19
N ALA A 159 10.90 0.57 19.34
CA ALA A 159 9.60 -0.05 19.59
C ALA A 159 9.68 -1.40 20.30
N PHE A 160 10.85 -2.06 20.31
CA PHE A 160 11.04 -3.37 20.96
C PHE A 160 10.58 -3.42 22.42
N PRO A 161 10.88 -2.42 23.28
CA PRO A 161 10.44 -2.46 24.67
C PRO A 161 8.92 -2.51 24.82
N LEU A 162 8.20 -1.72 24.02
CA LEU A 162 6.73 -1.70 24.03
C LEU A 162 6.16 -3.06 23.64
N GLN A 163 6.61 -3.60 22.51
CA GLN A 163 6.20 -4.89 21.99
C GLN A 163 6.47 -6.01 23.02
N HIS A 164 7.68 -6.04 23.58
CA HIS A 164 8.08 -7.05 24.54
C HIS A 164 7.20 -7.02 25.79
N VAL A 165 6.95 -5.82 26.34
CA VAL A 165 6.08 -5.64 27.50
C VAL A 165 4.66 -6.10 27.18
N MET A 166 4.10 -5.75 26.02
CA MET A 166 2.75 -6.15 25.62
C MET A 166 2.59 -7.67 25.57
N VAL A 167 3.52 -8.38 24.90
CA VAL A 167 3.47 -9.85 24.81
C VAL A 167 3.65 -10.49 26.18
N ARG A 168 4.60 -10.02 26.98
CA ARG A 168 4.81 -10.54 28.35
C ARG A 168 3.61 -10.29 29.24
N TYR A 169 2.98 -9.12 29.13
CA TYR A 169 1.78 -8.78 29.91
C TYR A 169 0.62 -9.70 29.55
N GLN A 170 0.35 -9.89 28.26
CA GLN A 170 -0.72 -10.78 27.78
C GLN A 170 -0.51 -12.22 28.27
N LYS A 171 0.70 -12.76 28.11
CA LYS A 171 1.04 -14.12 28.57
C LYS A 171 0.94 -14.30 30.08
N THR A 172 1.38 -13.31 30.85
CA THR A 172 1.46 -13.43 32.31
C THR A 172 0.09 -13.23 32.96
N THR A 173 -0.75 -12.35 32.40
CA THR A 173 -2.07 -12.06 32.97
C THR A 173 -3.18 -12.96 32.44
N GLY A 174 -3.00 -13.59 31.27
CA GLY A 174 -4.04 -14.37 30.60
C GLY A 174 -5.25 -13.53 30.15
N GLN A 175 -5.14 -12.20 30.15
CA GLN A 175 -6.22 -11.32 29.72
C GLN A 175 -6.53 -11.47 28.23
N PRO A 176 -7.78 -11.20 27.81
CA PRO A 176 -8.13 -11.11 26.40
C PRO A 176 -7.17 -10.17 25.65
N PRO A 177 -6.73 -10.51 24.43
CA PRO A 177 -5.68 -9.75 23.71
C PRO A 177 -5.93 -8.24 23.64
N LEU A 178 -7.15 -7.81 23.32
CA LEU A 178 -7.46 -6.37 23.19
C LEU A 178 -7.37 -5.66 24.54
N THR A 179 -7.84 -6.29 25.60
CA THR A 179 -7.72 -5.78 26.98
C THR A 179 -6.26 -5.72 27.41
N ALA A 180 -5.45 -6.71 27.05
CA ALA A 180 -4.02 -6.73 27.33
C ALA A 180 -3.28 -5.58 26.62
N ILE A 181 -3.66 -5.22 25.39
CA ILE A 181 -3.12 -4.05 24.68
C ILE A 181 -3.41 -2.76 25.46
N ASP A 182 -4.70 -2.49 25.75
CA ASP A 182 -5.09 -1.27 26.45
C ASP A 182 -4.40 -1.15 27.82
N ASN A 183 -4.29 -2.26 28.56
CA ASN A 183 -3.64 -2.27 29.87
C ASN A 183 -2.12 -2.13 29.78
N SER A 184 -1.50 -2.67 28.72
CA SER A 184 -0.06 -2.50 28.49
C SER A 184 0.28 -1.06 28.10
N LEU A 185 -0.54 -0.40 27.28
CA LEU A 185 -0.39 1.02 26.97
C LEU A 185 -0.47 1.87 28.24
N LYS A 186 -1.49 1.65 29.08
CA LYS A 186 -1.63 2.31 30.39
C LYS A 186 -0.42 2.05 31.30
N LEU A 187 0.11 0.84 31.31
CA LEU A 187 1.32 0.51 32.08
C LEU A 187 2.54 1.30 31.59
N MET A 188 2.72 1.40 30.28
CA MET A 188 3.82 2.16 29.68
C MET A 188 3.68 3.67 29.93
N HIS A 189 2.46 4.20 29.93
CA HIS A 189 2.19 5.58 30.36
C HIS A 189 2.61 5.82 31.81
N ARG A 190 2.22 4.93 32.72
CA ARG A 190 2.61 5.02 34.14
C ARG A 190 4.13 4.94 34.33
N LEU A 191 4.82 4.10 33.56
CA LEU A 191 6.29 4.05 33.57
C LEU A 191 6.92 5.38 33.11
N ARG A 192 6.34 6.02 32.09
CA ARG A 192 6.76 7.34 31.61
C ARG A 192 6.58 8.40 32.70
N GLU A 193 5.40 8.45 33.30
CA GLU A 193 5.06 9.41 34.37
C GLU A 193 5.92 9.22 35.63
N ALA A 194 6.31 7.97 35.93
CA ALA A 194 7.24 7.64 37.01
C ALA A 194 8.71 8.02 36.72
N GLY A 195 9.01 8.60 35.55
CA GLY A 195 10.36 9.04 35.20
C GLY A 195 11.31 7.91 34.80
N ALA A 196 10.79 6.82 34.21
CA ALA A 196 11.64 5.72 33.76
C ALA A 196 12.69 6.18 32.74
N SER A 197 13.96 5.85 32.99
CA SER A 197 15.13 6.25 32.17
C SER A 197 15.03 5.82 30.70
N LEU A 198 14.24 4.79 30.40
CA LEU A 198 13.92 4.35 29.04
C LEU A 198 13.44 5.51 28.15
N PHE A 199 12.58 6.39 28.66
CA PHE A 199 12.01 7.49 27.87
C PHE A 199 13.00 8.63 27.63
N THR A 200 14.02 8.74 28.48
CA THR A 200 15.17 9.63 28.24
C THR A 200 16.08 9.04 27.16
N ALA A 201 16.33 7.73 27.21
CA ALA A 201 17.16 7.03 26.24
C ALA A 201 16.48 6.86 24.86
N GLN A 202 15.15 6.79 24.83
CA GLN A 202 14.33 6.59 23.63
C GLN A 202 13.12 7.55 23.61
N PRO A 203 13.32 8.85 23.33
CA PRO A 203 12.24 9.84 23.35
C PRO A 203 11.11 9.53 22.37
N THR A 204 11.41 8.91 21.22
CA THR A 204 10.44 8.55 20.18
C THR A 204 9.44 7.49 20.63
N LEU A 205 9.75 6.72 21.69
CA LEU A 205 8.84 5.74 22.26
C LEU A 205 7.56 6.38 22.80
N ALA A 206 7.66 7.59 23.37
CA ALA A 206 6.49 8.33 23.85
C ALA A 206 5.51 8.62 22.70
N ASN A 207 6.01 9.18 21.60
CA ASN A 207 5.21 9.46 20.40
C ASN A 207 4.60 8.18 19.82
N ARG A 208 5.32 7.06 19.86
CA ARG A 208 4.83 5.76 19.39
C ARG A 208 3.68 5.24 20.24
N ILE A 209 3.74 5.36 21.56
CA ILE A 209 2.64 4.97 22.46
C ILE A 209 1.40 5.83 22.17
N GLU A 210 1.55 7.16 22.11
CA GLU A 210 0.45 8.08 21.82
C GLU A 210 -0.17 7.85 20.44
N THR A 211 0.65 7.45 19.48
CA THR A 211 0.18 7.06 18.14
C THR A 211 -0.56 5.74 18.19
N ALA A 212 -0.06 4.75 18.93
CA ALA A 212 -0.72 3.46 19.08
C ALA A 212 -2.13 3.60 19.68
N GLU A 213 -2.34 4.48 20.67
CA GLU A 213 -3.66 4.71 21.28
C GLU A 213 -4.75 5.15 20.30
N LYS A 214 -4.36 5.78 19.18
CA LYS A 214 -5.26 6.26 18.12
C LYS A 214 -5.60 5.19 17.09
N HIS A 215 -4.88 4.07 17.07
CA HIS A 215 -5.11 3.01 16.10
C HIS A 215 -6.24 2.08 16.52
N ASP A 216 -6.77 1.37 15.53
CA ASP A 216 -7.69 0.27 15.75
C ASP A 216 -7.02 -0.85 16.55
N ARG A 217 -7.77 -1.47 17.48
CA ARG A 217 -7.24 -2.49 18.37
C ARG A 217 -6.89 -3.79 17.65
N ALA A 218 -7.61 -4.13 16.58
CA ALA A 218 -7.25 -5.29 15.75
C ALA A 218 -5.92 -5.02 15.04
N TYR A 219 -5.71 -3.81 14.52
CA TYR A 219 -4.41 -3.43 13.95
C TYR A 219 -3.27 -3.59 14.98
N LEU A 220 -3.43 -3.04 16.19
CA LEU A 220 -2.40 -3.15 17.23
C LEU A 220 -2.10 -4.58 17.66
N LEU A 221 -3.13 -5.45 17.64
CA LEU A 221 -2.96 -6.87 17.94
C LEU A 221 -2.01 -7.52 16.94
N HIS A 222 -2.21 -7.26 15.64
CA HIS A 222 -1.35 -7.78 14.58
C HIS A 222 0.04 -7.15 14.60
N GLU A 223 0.13 -5.87 14.99
CA GLU A 223 1.38 -5.10 15.03
C GLU A 223 2.29 -5.45 16.22
N TYR A 224 1.73 -5.80 17.40
CA TYR A 224 2.51 -5.95 18.63
C TYR A 224 2.35 -7.30 19.36
N LEU A 225 1.21 -7.99 19.24
CA LEU A 225 0.91 -9.20 20.01
C LEU A 225 1.19 -10.50 19.24
N HIS A 226 2.42 -10.63 18.74
CA HIS A 226 2.92 -11.84 18.07
C HIS A 226 3.93 -12.59 18.96
N ASP A 227 3.81 -13.92 18.98
CA ASP A 227 4.61 -14.77 19.85
C ASP A 227 5.87 -15.31 19.15
N GLY A 228 7.02 -14.68 19.43
CA GLY A 228 8.36 -15.26 19.21
C GLY A 228 8.90 -15.31 17.78
N ALA A 229 8.07 -15.18 16.75
CA ALA A 229 8.51 -15.28 15.35
C ALA A 229 8.92 -13.94 14.72
N TRP A 230 8.43 -12.82 15.26
CA TRP A 230 8.67 -11.50 14.69
C TRP A 230 10.09 -11.00 14.99
N PHE A 231 10.79 -10.60 13.94
CA PHE A 231 12.09 -9.96 14.06
C PHE A 231 12.35 -9.04 12.85
N PRO A 232 12.45 -7.70 13.04
CA PRO A 232 12.91 -6.78 12.01
C PRO A 232 14.29 -7.15 11.45
N LEU A 233 14.50 -6.93 10.16
CA LEU A 233 15.74 -7.32 9.47
C LEU A 233 16.57 -6.09 9.07
N TRP A 234 17.88 -6.27 9.04
CA TRP A 234 18.77 -5.38 8.29
C TRP A 234 18.60 -5.62 6.78
N TYR A 235 18.92 -4.62 5.96
CA TYR A 235 18.86 -4.74 4.50
C TYR A 235 19.71 -5.91 3.98
N SER A 236 20.95 -6.06 4.46
CA SER A 236 21.83 -7.15 4.04
C SER A 236 21.25 -8.54 4.36
N GLN A 237 20.56 -8.70 5.49
CA GLN A 237 19.96 -9.97 5.88
C GLN A 237 18.84 -10.38 4.93
N ALA A 238 17.90 -9.46 4.64
CA ALA A 238 16.82 -9.73 3.71
C ALA A 238 17.35 -10.03 2.30
N MET A 239 18.35 -9.28 1.83
CA MET A 239 18.99 -9.57 0.55
C MET A 239 19.65 -10.95 0.50
N ASN A 240 20.41 -11.31 1.53
CA ASN A 240 21.13 -12.58 1.58
C ASN A 240 20.17 -13.77 1.62
N GLU A 241 19.04 -13.64 2.30
CA GLU A 241 17.98 -14.65 2.26
C GLU A 241 17.37 -14.76 0.84
N MET A 242 16.99 -13.63 0.22
CA MET A 242 16.42 -13.62 -1.14
C MET A 242 17.37 -14.15 -2.22
N ALA A 243 18.68 -13.91 -2.08
CA ALA A 243 19.71 -14.38 -3.02
C ALA A 243 19.71 -15.92 -3.18
N GLN A 244 19.26 -16.67 -2.18
CA GLN A 244 19.14 -18.13 -2.25
C GLN A 244 18.09 -18.58 -3.29
N ALA A 245 17.17 -17.70 -3.68
CA ALA A 245 16.22 -17.91 -4.77
C ALA A 245 16.70 -17.36 -6.12
N GLN A 246 18.00 -17.01 -6.25
CA GLN A 246 18.57 -16.33 -7.41
C GLN A 246 17.94 -14.94 -7.68
N LEU A 247 17.39 -14.33 -6.63
CA LEU A 247 16.82 -13.00 -6.67
C LEU A 247 17.88 -11.98 -6.23
N VAL A 248 18.18 -11.04 -7.12
CA VAL A 248 19.18 -9.99 -6.85
C VAL A 248 18.44 -8.68 -6.62
N ALA A 249 18.82 -7.93 -5.59
CA ALA A 249 18.18 -6.66 -5.29
C ALA A 249 18.24 -5.69 -6.48
N ALA A 250 17.06 -5.18 -6.86
CA ALA A 250 16.85 -4.15 -7.85
C ALA A 250 16.56 -2.78 -7.21
N GLY A 251 16.37 -2.76 -5.88
CA GLY A 251 16.34 -1.62 -4.97
C GLY A 251 14.95 -1.42 -4.35
N THR A 252 14.34 -0.23 -4.35
CA THR A 252 13.12 0.07 -3.56
C THR A 252 11.92 0.49 -4.41
N ALA A 253 10.72 0.16 -3.94
CA ALA A 253 9.45 0.65 -4.46
C ALA A 253 9.00 1.96 -3.77
N THR A 254 9.72 2.45 -2.75
CA THR A 254 9.47 3.76 -2.16
C THR A 254 10.17 4.84 -2.98
N LEU A 255 9.45 5.47 -3.92
CA LEU A 255 10.06 6.30 -4.97
C LEU A 255 11.03 7.40 -4.48
N PRO A 256 10.76 8.18 -3.41
CA PRO A 256 11.71 9.18 -2.95
C PRO A 256 13.04 8.60 -2.45
N GLU A 257 13.03 7.37 -1.94
CA GLU A 257 14.24 6.71 -1.42
C GLU A 257 15.21 6.32 -2.52
N ILE A 258 14.74 6.17 -3.77
CA ILE A 258 15.59 5.88 -4.95
C ILE A 258 16.64 6.97 -5.17
N PHE A 259 16.36 8.20 -4.76
CA PHE A 259 17.25 9.35 -4.92
C PHE A 259 18.15 9.60 -3.69
N LEU A 260 18.22 8.66 -2.74
CA LEU A 260 19.17 8.74 -1.64
C LEU A 260 20.55 8.23 -2.09
N PRO A 261 21.65 8.84 -1.61
CA PRO A 261 21.71 9.90 -0.61
C PRO A 261 21.61 11.33 -1.18
N THR A 262 21.33 11.52 -2.48
CA THR A 262 21.33 12.84 -3.13
C THR A 262 20.36 13.84 -2.49
N LEU A 263 19.22 13.37 -1.95
CA LEU A 263 18.23 14.21 -1.26
C LEU A 263 18.55 14.50 0.21
N LEU A 264 19.64 13.95 0.76
CA LEU A 264 20.06 14.22 2.12
C LEU A 264 20.87 15.53 2.20
N PRO A 265 20.91 16.18 3.39
CA PRO A 265 21.83 17.27 3.65
C PRO A 265 23.27 16.91 3.27
N VAL A 266 24.00 17.88 2.70
CA VAL A 266 25.37 17.68 2.18
C VAL A 266 26.30 16.95 3.18
N PRO A 267 26.33 17.28 4.49
CA PRO A 267 27.20 16.56 5.43
C PRO A 267 26.89 15.06 5.54
N LEU A 268 25.60 14.67 5.54
CA LEU A 268 25.21 13.26 5.57
C LEU A 268 25.54 12.57 4.24
N ARG A 269 25.24 13.24 3.13
CA ARG A 269 25.52 12.72 1.79
C ARG A 269 27.01 12.41 1.60
N THR A 270 27.89 13.33 1.99
CA THR A 270 29.35 13.15 1.86
C THR A 270 29.82 11.90 2.58
N VAL A 271 29.42 11.70 3.84
CA VAL A 271 29.80 10.52 4.64
C VAL A 271 29.29 9.22 4.00
N ILE A 272 28.06 9.23 3.46
CA ILE A 272 27.49 8.05 2.83
C ILE A 272 28.19 7.72 1.50
N GLU A 273 28.50 8.73 0.69
CA GLU A 273 29.12 8.55 -0.63
C GLU A 273 30.58 8.03 -0.55
N GLU A 274 31.28 8.26 0.57
CA GLU A 274 32.61 7.70 0.84
C GLU A 274 32.62 6.17 0.95
N VAL A 275 31.50 5.54 1.34
CA VAL A 275 31.40 4.09 1.49
C VAL A 275 31.33 3.44 0.11
N ALA A 276 32.32 2.64 -0.28
CA ALA A 276 32.38 2.02 -1.60
C ALA A 276 31.42 0.82 -1.78
N ASP A 277 31.26 -0.02 -0.74
CA ASP A 277 30.38 -1.19 -0.78
C ASP A 277 28.91 -0.75 -0.86
N PRO A 278 28.16 -1.10 -1.93
CA PRO A 278 26.78 -0.70 -2.09
C PRO A 278 25.85 -1.24 -1.00
N ILE A 279 26.14 -2.42 -0.42
CA ILE A 279 25.30 -3.01 0.63
C ILE A 279 25.46 -2.21 1.92
N LEU A 280 26.71 -2.00 2.34
CA LEU A 280 27.01 -1.19 3.51
C LEU A 280 26.54 0.26 3.33
N ARG A 281 26.67 0.83 2.12
CA ARG A 281 26.15 2.17 1.81
C ARG A 281 24.64 2.24 2.01
N GLN A 282 23.88 1.24 1.55
CA GLN A 282 22.43 1.20 1.77
C GLN A 282 22.08 1.07 3.25
N GLU A 283 22.79 0.24 4.03
CA GLU A 283 22.56 0.14 5.47
C GLU A 283 22.93 1.42 6.22
N LEU A 284 23.93 2.16 5.74
CA LEU A 284 24.27 3.47 6.28
C LEU A 284 23.19 4.51 5.96
N ILE A 285 22.60 4.46 4.77
CA ILE A 285 21.40 5.27 4.43
C ILE A 285 20.27 4.93 5.40
N ASP A 286 19.96 3.64 5.57
CA ASP A 286 18.89 3.17 6.46
C ASP A 286 19.12 3.61 7.90
N THR A 287 20.38 3.60 8.34
CA THR A 287 20.78 4.10 9.65
C THR A 287 20.59 5.61 9.75
N ALA A 288 21.01 6.38 8.74
CA ALA A 288 20.92 7.83 8.73
C ALA A 288 19.47 8.34 8.75
N ILE A 289 18.55 7.61 8.09
CA ILE A 289 17.13 7.98 8.02
C ILE A 289 16.27 7.26 9.07
N ASN A 290 16.89 6.43 9.93
CA ASN A 290 16.21 5.59 10.91
C ASN A 290 15.09 4.73 10.29
N GLN A 291 15.43 4.04 9.18
CA GLN A 291 14.49 3.28 8.36
C GLN A 291 13.80 2.19 9.18
N SER A 292 12.46 2.18 9.15
CA SER A 292 11.63 1.24 9.91
C SER A 292 10.82 0.31 9.02
N PHE A 293 10.64 0.62 7.74
CA PHE A 293 9.85 -0.22 6.85
C PHE A 293 10.39 -0.12 5.42
N ARG A 294 10.84 -1.25 4.88
CA ARG A 294 11.35 -1.34 3.51
C ARG A 294 10.32 -1.96 2.59
N ARG A 295 10.39 -1.59 1.32
CA ARG A 295 9.59 -2.12 0.22
C ARG A 295 10.53 -2.43 -0.92
N ASP A 296 11.24 -3.54 -0.81
CA ASP A 296 12.33 -3.85 -1.72
C ASP A 296 11.86 -4.63 -2.94
N LEU A 297 12.51 -4.35 -4.06
CA LEU A 297 12.35 -5.01 -5.34
C LEU A 297 13.57 -5.90 -5.57
N TYR A 298 13.33 -7.14 -5.98
CA TYR A 298 14.36 -8.09 -6.38
C TYR A 298 14.02 -8.63 -7.77
N GLN A 299 15.02 -8.92 -8.61
CA GLN A 299 14.79 -9.43 -9.95
C GLN A 299 15.60 -10.71 -10.18
N ARG A 300 14.97 -11.72 -10.80
CA ARG A 300 15.63 -12.96 -11.20
C ARG A 300 16.34 -12.76 -12.54
N GLY A 301 17.63 -12.46 -12.47
CA GLY A 301 18.43 -12.08 -13.64
C GLY A 301 18.20 -10.63 -14.01
N HIS A 302 19.11 -9.75 -13.57
CA HIS A 302 19.05 -8.32 -13.87
C HIS A 302 19.07 -8.07 -15.37
N GLN A 303 18.06 -7.36 -15.85
CA GLN A 303 18.05 -6.83 -17.21
C GLN A 303 18.20 -5.32 -17.13
N ARG A 304 19.27 -4.78 -17.72
CA ARG A 304 19.46 -3.33 -17.85
C ARG A 304 18.74 -2.83 -19.09
N LEU A 305 18.10 -1.68 -18.98
CA LEU A 305 17.56 -0.98 -20.16
C LEU A 305 18.72 -0.42 -20.98
N TRP A 306 18.69 -0.63 -22.29
CA TRP A 306 19.59 0.12 -23.18
C TRP A 306 19.16 1.59 -23.24
N PRO A 307 20.08 2.56 -23.41
CA PRO A 307 19.73 3.99 -23.31
C PRO A 307 18.56 4.42 -24.20
N LEU A 308 18.55 4.01 -25.48
CA LEU A 308 17.47 4.35 -26.42
C LEU A 308 16.17 3.55 -26.18
N GLU A 309 16.28 2.37 -25.59
CA GLU A 309 15.12 1.62 -25.13
C GLU A 309 14.49 2.32 -23.92
N GLY A 310 15.29 2.67 -22.93
CA GLY A 310 14.87 3.42 -21.75
C GLY A 310 14.16 4.71 -22.13
N GLN A 311 14.73 5.50 -23.05
CA GLN A 311 14.08 6.73 -23.53
C GLN A 311 12.68 6.44 -24.11
N ARG A 312 12.55 5.43 -25.00
CA ARG A 312 11.26 5.08 -25.62
C ARG A 312 10.24 4.61 -24.58
N VAL A 313 10.65 3.74 -23.65
CA VAL A 313 9.78 3.21 -22.59
C VAL A 313 9.32 4.33 -21.66
N TRP A 314 10.23 5.21 -21.23
CA TRP A 314 9.87 6.35 -20.41
C TRP A 314 8.91 7.29 -21.11
N SER A 315 9.22 7.65 -22.35
CA SER A 315 8.41 8.55 -23.17
C SER A 315 6.96 8.08 -23.32
N ALA A 316 6.69 6.78 -23.29
CA ALA A 316 5.36 6.22 -23.46
C ALA A 316 4.51 6.20 -22.16
N ILE A 317 5.11 6.35 -20.97
CA ILE A 317 4.35 6.30 -19.72
C ILE A 317 3.38 7.48 -19.66
N SER A 318 2.08 7.18 -19.54
CA SER A 318 1.03 8.20 -19.38
C SER A 318 0.74 8.45 -17.90
N LEU A 319 0.54 9.72 -17.56
CA LEU A 319 0.28 10.21 -16.22
C LEU A 319 -1.02 11.01 -16.21
N ILE A 320 -1.74 10.96 -15.09
CA ILE A 320 -3.02 11.66 -14.91
C ILE A 320 -3.02 12.38 -13.56
N SER A 321 -3.67 13.55 -13.49
CA SER A 321 -3.87 14.27 -12.22
C SER A 321 -4.73 13.45 -11.28
N LEU A 322 -4.39 13.43 -9.99
CA LEU A 322 -5.18 12.86 -8.90
C LEU A 322 -5.85 13.95 -8.05
N THR A 323 -5.08 14.99 -7.75
CA THR A 323 -5.57 16.15 -7.02
C THR A 323 -5.24 17.41 -7.82
N GLY A 324 -6.05 18.45 -7.63
CA GLY A 324 -5.73 19.77 -8.17
C GLY A 324 -4.55 20.39 -7.42
N MET A 325 -3.98 21.45 -7.99
CA MET A 325 -2.98 22.26 -7.29
C MET A 325 -3.60 22.87 -6.02
N PRO A 326 -2.94 22.76 -4.84
CA PRO A 326 -3.39 23.43 -3.63
C PRO A 326 -3.52 24.95 -3.82
N GLU A 327 -4.38 25.60 -3.03
CA GLU A 327 -4.61 27.05 -3.11
C GLU A 327 -3.34 27.86 -2.85
N ASP A 328 -2.50 27.42 -1.90
CA ASP A 328 -1.22 28.04 -1.57
C ASP A 328 -0.10 27.71 -2.58
N LYS A 329 -0.39 26.87 -3.57
CA LYS A 329 0.52 26.36 -4.60
C LYS A 329 1.77 25.67 -4.06
N GLN A 330 1.81 25.31 -2.77
CA GLN A 330 2.96 24.67 -2.14
C GLN A 330 2.72 23.17 -1.97
N LEU A 331 3.59 22.36 -2.57
CA LEU A 331 3.56 20.92 -2.37
C LEU A 331 4.54 20.52 -1.27
N LYS A 332 4.07 19.68 -0.36
CA LYS A 332 4.85 19.11 0.74
C LYS A 332 4.80 17.60 0.62
N PHE A 333 5.97 16.97 0.67
CA PHE A 333 6.10 15.52 0.55
C PHE A 333 6.65 14.97 1.86
N ALA A 334 5.84 14.18 2.56
CA ALA A 334 6.30 13.43 3.73
C ALA A 334 7.10 12.21 3.25
N THR A 335 8.39 12.12 3.58
CA THR A 335 9.27 10.99 3.23
C THR A 335 9.78 10.29 4.50
N SER A 336 10.44 9.15 4.33
CA SER A 336 11.09 8.42 5.43
C SER A 336 12.26 9.18 6.05
N PHE A 337 12.76 10.23 5.39
CA PHE A 337 13.89 11.04 5.81
C PHE A 337 13.53 12.51 6.08
N GLY A 338 12.24 12.80 6.30
CA GLY A 338 11.72 14.11 6.67
C GLY A 338 10.69 14.66 5.70
N GLN A 339 10.42 15.96 5.79
CA GLN A 339 9.51 16.65 4.87
C GLN A 339 10.32 17.36 3.78
N LEU A 340 9.99 17.09 2.53
CA LEU A 340 10.51 17.85 1.39
C LEU A 340 9.47 18.89 0.95
N ASN A 341 9.93 20.10 0.67
CA ASN A 341 9.11 21.13 0.06
C ASN A 341 9.40 21.13 -1.45
N GLY A 342 8.37 21.03 -2.26
CA GLY A 342 8.50 21.12 -3.71
C GLY A 342 8.82 22.54 -4.17
N ASP A 343 9.56 22.65 -5.26
CA ASP A 343 9.76 23.90 -5.99
C ASP A 343 8.62 24.11 -7.02
N PRO A 344 7.79 25.16 -6.88
CA PRO A 344 6.68 25.44 -7.81
C PRO A 344 7.10 25.55 -9.27
N ASP A 345 8.31 26.05 -9.56
CA ASP A 345 8.82 26.19 -10.92
C ASP A 345 9.15 24.84 -11.57
N SER A 346 9.25 23.80 -10.74
CA SER A 346 9.51 22.43 -11.17
C SER A 346 8.22 21.65 -11.44
N TYR A 347 7.13 21.83 -10.68
CA TYR A 347 5.89 21.04 -10.88
C TYR A 347 4.70 21.80 -11.46
N GLY A 348 4.68 23.14 -11.41
CA GLY A 348 3.50 23.95 -11.74
C GLY A 348 3.00 23.74 -13.17
N ALA A 349 3.91 23.76 -14.15
CA ALA A 349 3.59 23.52 -15.56
C ALA A 349 3.09 22.07 -15.81
N ILE A 350 3.64 21.08 -15.09
CA ILE A 350 3.23 19.68 -15.20
C ILE A 350 1.78 19.51 -14.72
N LEU A 351 1.47 19.98 -13.51
CA LEU A 351 0.13 19.87 -12.95
C LEU A 351 -0.89 20.64 -13.80
N THR A 352 -0.52 21.82 -14.30
CA THR A 352 -1.37 22.61 -15.20
C THR A 352 -1.67 21.83 -16.48
N ALA A 353 -0.67 21.22 -17.12
CA ALA A 353 -0.85 20.43 -18.33
C ALA A 353 -1.82 19.24 -18.10
N LEU A 354 -1.73 18.58 -16.94
CA LEU A 354 -2.55 17.44 -16.56
C LEU A 354 -4.03 17.80 -16.25
N THR A 355 -4.36 19.08 -16.05
CA THR A 355 -5.77 19.51 -15.90
C THR A 355 -6.60 19.28 -17.17
N THR A 356 -5.95 19.25 -18.33
CA THR A 356 -6.58 19.02 -19.64
C THR A 356 -6.73 17.54 -20.01
N GLY A 357 -6.37 16.64 -19.08
CA GLY A 357 -6.37 15.20 -19.28
C GLY A 357 -4.97 14.59 -19.20
N PRO A 358 -4.87 13.26 -19.36
CA PRO A 358 -3.60 12.54 -19.23
C PRO A 358 -2.53 13.03 -20.20
N LYS A 359 -1.27 12.99 -19.76
CA LYS A 359 -0.10 13.35 -20.56
C LYS A 359 0.97 12.28 -20.41
N THR A 360 1.62 11.97 -21.53
CA THR A 360 2.82 11.14 -21.52
C THR A 360 4.01 11.90 -20.94
N VAL A 361 5.00 11.17 -20.40
CA VAL A 361 6.27 11.78 -19.95
C VAL A 361 6.93 12.54 -21.10
N ALA A 362 6.83 12.07 -22.35
CA ALA A 362 7.33 12.80 -23.51
C ALA A 362 6.65 14.16 -23.72
N GLN A 363 5.33 14.23 -23.58
CA GLN A 363 4.59 15.48 -23.67
C GLN A 363 4.95 16.45 -22.54
N LEU A 364 5.17 15.94 -21.32
CA LEU A 364 5.60 16.75 -20.18
C LEU A 364 7.03 17.27 -20.36
N ALA A 365 7.94 16.45 -20.89
CA ALA A 365 9.31 16.87 -21.21
C ALA A 365 9.37 17.94 -22.30
N ALA A 366 8.36 18.01 -23.18
CA ALA A 366 8.27 18.97 -24.27
C ALA A 366 7.65 20.33 -23.87
N LEU A 367 7.22 20.49 -22.62
CA LEU A 367 6.68 21.77 -22.12
C LEU A 367 7.74 22.88 -22.21
N PRO A 368 7.36 24.13 -22.56
CA PRO A 368 8.30 25.26 -22.64
C PRO A 368 9.15 25.44 -21.38
N GLU A 369 8.56 25.29 -20.20
CA GLU A 369 9.20 25.41 -18.87
C GLU A 369 10.20 24.29 -18.57
N TRP A 370 10.21 23.24 -19.40
CA TRP A 370 11.12 22.11 -19.32
C TRP A 370 12.21 22.12 -20.39
N GLN A 371 12.21 23.10 -21.30
CA GLN A 371 13.31 23.27 -22.26
C GLN A 371 14.63 23.54 -21.52
N GLY A 372 15.68 22.77 -21.85
CA GLY A 372 17.00 22.87 -21.23
C GLY A 372 17.15 22.17 -19.86
N LYS A 373 16.06 21.69 -19.25
CA LYS A 373 16.12 20.87 -18.03
C LYS A 373 16.43 19.40 -18.38
N SER A 374 17.10 18.68 -17.48
CA SER A 374 17.47 17.28 -17.74
C SER A 374 16.28 16.33 -17.58
N PHE A 375 16.27 15.24 -18.35
CA PHE A 375 15.25 14.20 -18.25
C PHE A 375 15.26 13.52 -16.87
N GLY A 376 16.43 13.35 -16.26
CA GLY A 376 16.56 12.82 -14.90
C GLY A 376 15.88 13.71 -13.85
N LEU A 377 15.99 15.04 -13.99
CA LEU A 377 15.27 15.97 -13.10
C LEU A 377 13.76 15.85 -13.27
N LEU A 378 13.26 15.68 -14.50
CA LEU A 378 11.84 15.43 -14.74
C LEU A 378 11.38 14.16 -14.01
N LEU A 379 12.08 13.04 -14.17
CA LEU A 379 11.74 11.79 -13.50
C LEU A 379 11.74 11.92 -11.97
N HIS A 380 12.69 12.69 -11.42
CA HIS A 380 12.72 13.00 -9.99
C HIS A 380 11.47 13.77 -9.54
N VAL A 381 11.10 14.85 -10.24
CA VAL A 381 9.88 15.61 -9.93
C VAL A 381 8.63 14.74 -10.03
N LEU A 382 8.50 13.94 -11.09
CA LEU A 382 7.38 13.02 -11.27
C LEU A 382 7.30 11.97 -10.15
N SER A 383 8.44 11.48 -9.67
CA SER A 383 8.52 10.52 -8.56
C SER A 383 7.99 11.11 -7.26
N LEU A 384 8.32 12.37 -6.96
CA LEU A 384 7.77 13.07 -5.80
C LEU A 384 6.26 13.32 -5.94
N LEU A 385 5.79 13.71 -7.13
CA LEU A 385 4.36 13.92 -7.39
C LEU A 385 3.54 12.62 -7.26
N LEU A 386 4.08 11.49 -7.75
CA LEU A 386 3.49 10.15 -7.57
C LEU A 386 3.47 9.75 -6.09
N HIS A 387 4.58 9.98 -5.38
CA HIS A 387 4.70 9.71 -3.94
C HIS A 387 3.66 10.52 -3.13
N GLY A 388 3.52 11.81 -3.43
CA GLY A 388 2.53 12.69 -2.81
C GLY A 388 1.09 12.45 -3.25
N SER A 389 0.84 11.52 -4.19
CA SER A 389 -0.48 11.25 -4.77
C SER A 389 -1.12 12.46 -5.46
N TYR A 390 -0.30 13.36 -6.01
CA TYR A 390 -0.76 14.48 -6.84
C TYR A 390 -1.06 14.04 -8.27
N ILE A 391 -0.32 13.05 -8.74
CA ILE A 391 -0.50 12.40 -10.03
C ILE A 391 -0.51 10.88 -9.84
N GLY A 392 -1.02 10.15 -10.82
CA GLY A 392 -0.93 8.71 -10.89
C GLY A 392 -0.53 8.22 -12.28
N ILE A 393 -0.10 6.96 -12.36
CA ILE A 393 0.23 6.30 -13.62
C ILE A 393 -1.07 5.84 -14.27
N GLN A 394 -1.33 6.31 -15.48
CA GLN A 394 -2.56 5.96 -16.18
C GLN A 394 -2.51 4.51 -16.67
N GLN A 395 -3.60 3.77 -16.45
CA GLN A 395 -3.81 2.47 -17.07
C GLN A 395 -4.46 2.61 -18.44
N GLU A 396 -3.90 1.88 -19.40
CA GLU A 396 -4.48 1.70 -20.72
C GLU A 396 -5.31 0.40 -20.74
N ASN A 397 -6.39 0.36 -21.54
CA ASN A 397 -7.20 -0.84 -21.77
C ASN A 397 -7.96 -1.42 -20.55
N VAL A 398 -8.18 -0.62 -19.51
CA VAL A 398 -9.03 -1.03 -18.37
C VAL A 398 -10.51 -1.18 -18.79
N ASP A 399 -11.17 -2.25 -18.38
CA ASP A 399 -12.62 -2.41 -18.54
C ASP A 399 -13.37 -1.66 -17.42
N LEU A 400 -13.70 -0.39 -17.68
CA LEU A 400 -14.41 0.46 -16.72
C LEU A 400 -15.77 -0.10 -16.26
N ARG A 401 -16.40 -0.99 -17.04
CA ARG A 401 -17.64 -1.65 -16.62
C ARG A 401 -17.36 -2.67 -15.53
N ASN A 402 -16.28 -3.45 -15.65
CA ASN A 402 -15.86 -4.36 -14.59
C ASN A 402 -15.42 -3.60 -13.33
N VAL A 403 -14.72 -2.47 -13.49
CA VAL A 403 -14.37 -1.58 -12.37
C VAL A 403 -15.63 -1.08 -11.66
N THR A 404 -16.59 -0.53 -12.42
CA THR A 404 -17.87 -0.04 -11.86
C THR A 404 -18.62 -1.16 -11.14
N ARG A 405 -18.69 -2.36 -11.74
CA ARG A 405 -19.32 -3.53 -11.12
C ARG A 405 -18.63 -3.93 -9.81
N PHE A 406 -17.30 -3.96 -9.79
CA PHE A 406 -16.56 -4.32 -8.57
C PHE A 406 -16.76 -3.27 -7.46
N ASN A 407 -16.72 -1.98 -7.80
CA ASN A 407 -16.99 -0.90 -6.85
C ASN A 407 -18.41 -0.96 -6.30
N ARG A 408 -19.41 -1.38 -7.10
CA ARG A 408 -20.76 -1.67 -6.61
C ARG A 408 -20.77 -2.82 -5.60
N THR A 409 -20.01 -3.88 -5.83
CA THR A 409 -19.88 -4.99 -4.86
C THR A 409 -19.30 -4.49 -3.53
N LEU A 410 -18.24 -3.66 -3.56
CA LEU A 410 -17.66 -3.07 -2.35
C LEU A 410 -18.65 -2.15 -1.63
N ALA A 411 -19.31 -1.27 -2.38
CA ALA A 411 -20.32 -0.35 -1.87
C ALA A 411 -21.47 -1.10 -1.19
N ARG A 412 -21.97 -2.16 -1.83
CA ARG A 412 -23.03 -3.00 -1.28
C ARG A 412 -22.59 -3.70 0.01
N ALA A 413 -21.40 -4.29 0.01
CA ALA A 413 -20.89 -4.94 1.20
C ALA A 413 -20.75 -3.96 2.38
N VAL A 414 -20.36 -2.70 2.13
CA VAL A 414 -20.34 -1.65 3.17
C VAL A 414 -21.75 -1.29 3.65
N ALA A 415 -22.73 -1.20 2.75
CA ALA A 415 -24.13 -1.02 3.11
C ALA A 415 -24.68 -2.19 3.95
N ASP A 416 -24.16 -3.40 3.74
CA ASP A 416 -24.46 -4.61 4.52
C ASP A 416 -23.61 -4.74 5.81
N GLY A 417 -22.70 -3.79 6.08
CA GLY A 417 -21.97 -3.68 7.35
C GLY A 417 -20.48 -4.00 7.30
N ALA A 418 -19.91 -4.33 6.14
CA ALA A 418 -18.47 -4.47 5.95
C ALA A 418 -17.74 -3.13 6.13
N ASN A 419 -16.43 -3.20 6.33
CA ASN A 419 -15.55 -2.08 6.64
C ASN A 419 -14.47 -1.86 5.56
N TYR A 420 -14.85 -1.99 4.29
CA TYR A 420 -14.02 -1.51 3.19
C TYR A 420 -13.93 0.01 3.21
N SER A 421 -12.75 0.54 2.88
CA SER A 421 -12.43 1.97 2.94
C SER A 421 -11.77 2.48 1.65
N CYS A 422 -12.03 1.80 0.53
CA CYS A 422 -11.49 2.19 -0.76
C CYS A 422 -12.43 1.87 -1.93
N VAL A 423 -12.19 2.55 -3.04
CA VAL A 423 -12.75 2.24 -4.37
C VAL A 423 -11.63 2.01 -5.37
N LEU A 424 -11.85 1.18 -6.39
CA LEU A 424 -10.93 1.04 -7.52
C LEU A 424 -11.07 2.22 -8.47
N ALA A 425 -9.98 2.95 -8.71
CA ALA A 425 -9.90 3.92 -9.80
C ALA A 425 -9.35 3.24 -11.05
N GLY A 426 -10.25 2.90 -11.98
CA GLY A 426 -9.90 2.16 -13.19
C GLY A 426 -8.80 2.84 -14.02
N GLN A 427 -8.86 4.16 -14.17
CA GLN A 427 -7.86 4.92 -14.95
C GLN A 427 -6.45 4.89 -14.34
N LEU A 428 -6.31 4.45 -13.09
CA LEU A 428 -5.03 4.38 -12.39
C LEU A 428 -4.59 2.95 -12.07
N GLY A 429 -5.54 2.01 -12.09
CA GLY A 429 -5.32 0.64 -11.64
C GLY A 429 -4.93 0.51 -10.17
N ILE A 430 -5.36 1.47 -9.35
CA ILE A 430 -5.11 1.51 -7.91
C ILE A 430 -6.38 1.78 -7.12
N GLY A 431 -6.41 1.34 -5.87
CA GLY A 431 -7.40 1.77 -4.88
C GLY A 431 -7.21 3.23 -4.47
N LEU A 432 -8.32 3.95 -4.27
CA LEU A 432 -8.38 5.27 -3.66
C LEU A 432 -9.14 5.16 -2.34
N ALA A 433 -8.67 5.87 -1.32
CA ALA A 433 -9.37 5.96 -0.05
C ALA A 433 -10.79 6.52 -0.26
N ALA A 434 -11.77 5.88 0.37
CA ALA A 434 -13.17 6.27 0.32
C ALA A 434 -13.77 6.12 1.72
N SER A 435 -14.58 7.08 2.14
CA SER A 435 -15.27 6.98 3.42
C SER A 435 -16.42 5.96 3.34
N THR A 436 -16.83 5.43 4.50
CA THR A 436 -18.05 4.61 4.62
C THR A 436 -19.26 5.31 4.02
N VAL A 437 -19.36 6.64 4.22
CA VAL A 437 -20.45 7.47 3.68
C VAL A 437 -20.40 7.52 2.15
N ASP A 438 -19.22 7.74 1.55
CA ASP A 438 -19.07 7.78 0.08
C ASP A 438 -19.45 6.44 -0.55
N LEU A 439 -19.06 5.32 0.06
CA LEU A 439 -19.42 3.98 -0.40
C LEU A 439 -20.92 3.69 -0.27
N MET A 440 -21.57 4.15 0.81
CA MET A 440 -23.03 4.06 0.94
C MET A 440 -23.74 4.91 -0.11
N PHE A 441 -23.24 6.11 -0.44
CA PHE A 441 -23.78 6.89 -1.56
C PHE A 441 -23.62 6.18 -2.91
N LEU A 442 -22.49 5.51 -3.13
CA LEU A 442 -22.27 4.71 -4.33
C LEU A 442 -23.25 3.54 -4.45
N ASP A 443 -23.59 2.90 -3.33
CA ASP A 443 -24.60 1.84 -3.28
C ASP A 443 -26.01 2.38 -3.60
N VAL A 444 -26.39 3.55 -3.06
CA VAL A 444 -27.65 4.21 -3.41
C VAL A 444 -27.69 4.56 -4.91
N LEU A 445 -26.58 5.04 -5.46
CA LEU A 445 -26.46 5.37 -6.88
C LEU A 445 -26.56 4.14 -7.77
N ALA A 446 -26.18 2.96 -7.27
CA ALA A 446 -26.34 1.68 -7.97
C ALA A 446 -27.81 1.25 -8.09
N GLU A 447 -28.62 1.55 -7.08
CA GLU A 447 -30.05 1.25 -7.05
C GLU A 447 -30.89 2.33 -7.76
N THR A 448 -30.42 3.58 -7.75
CA THR A 448 -31.12 4.74 -8.33
C THR A 448 -30.22 5.49 -9.31
N PRO A 449 -30.47 5.43 -10.64
CA PRO A 449 -29.59 6.05 -11.64
C PRO A 449 -29.62 7.58 -11.64
N THR A 450 -30.35 8.23 -10.72
CA THR A 450 -30.37 9.69 -10.55
C THR A 450 -29.50 10.11 -9.37
N ALA A 451 -28.41 10.82 -9.63
CA ALA A 451 -27.52 11.39 -8.61
C ALA A 451 -28.10 12.65 -7.93
N ARG A 452 -29.35 12.60 -7.47
CA ARG A 452 -29.99 13.68 -6.70
C ARG A 452 -29.57 13.62 -5.24
N ALA A 453 -29.16 14.74 -4.67
CA ALA A 453 -28.62 14.81 -3.31
C ALA A 453 -29.66 14.33 -2.26
N GLU A 454 -30.94 14.63 -2.47
CA GLU A 454 -32.04 14.23 -1.61
C GLU A 454 -32.22 12.70 -1.59
N THR A 455 -32.10 12.06 -2.76
CA THR A 455 -32.20 10.60 -2.89
C THR A 455 -31.02 9.91 -2.20
N LEU A 456 -29.80 10.43 -2.42
CA LEU A 456 -28.59 9.91 -1.77
C LEU A 456 -28.65 10.07 -0.25
N ALA A 457 -29.08 11.24 0.24
CA ALA A 457 -29.21 11.52 1.66
C ALA A 457 -30.22 10.58 2.34
N ALA A 458 -31.41 10.40 1.73
CA ALA A 458 -32.42 9.48 2.25
C ALA A 458 -31.89 8.03 2.27
N GLY A 459 -31.28 7.59 1.17
CA GLY A 459 -30.73 6.24 1.05
C GLY A 459 -29.57 5.93 2.01
N LEU A 460 -28.72 6.92 2.32
CA LEU A 460 -27.69 6.82 3.35
C LEU A 460 -28.31 6.56 4.72
N LEU A 461 -29.29 7.38 5.12
CA LEU A 461 -29.94 7.24 6.42
C LEU A 461 -30.65 5.88 6.55
N THR A 462 -31.33 5.41 5.49
CA THR A 462 -31.94 4.09 5.46
C THR A 462 -30.92 2.97 5.74
N ARG A 463 -29.74 3.02 5.09
CA ARG A 463 -28.67 2.03 5.30
C ARG A 463 -28.11 2.07 6.72
N LEU A 464 -27.83 3.27 7.24
CA LEU A 464 -27.34 3.43 8.61
C LEU A 464 -28.35 2.89 9.63
N THR A 465 -29.63 3.22 9.48
CA THR A 465 -30.70 2.70 10.35
C THR A 465 -30.82 1.18 10.27
N ALA A 466 -30.71 0.58 9.08
CA ALA A 466 -30.75 -0.88 8.92
C ALA A 466 -29.59 -1.58 9.65
N LEU A 467 -28.44 -0.91 9.77
CA LEU A 467 -27.28 -1.39 10.53
C LEU A 467 -27.33 -1.05 12.03
N GLY A 468 -28.39 -0.39 12.50
CA GLY A 468 -28.46 0.13 13.87
C GLY A 468 -27.39 1.20 14.16
N ARG A 469 -26.88 1.88 13.12
CA ARG A 469 -25.85 2.92 13.21
C ARG A 469 -26.47 4.31 13.04
N GLN A 470 -25.77 5.32 13.56
CA GLN A 470 -26.12 6.72 13.41
C GLN A 470 -25.09 7.45 12.56
N LEU A 471 -25.51 8.53 11.91
CA LEU A 471 -24.59 9.42 11.21
C LEU A 471 -23.72 10.14 12.24
N LEU A 472 -22.42 10.24 11.97
CA LEU A 472 -21.48 10.94 12.84
C LEU A 472 -21.19 12.34 12.30
N LYS A 473 -21.10 13.32 13.19
CA LYS A 473 -20.54 14.65 12.94
C LYS A 473 -19.40 14.89 13.93
N ASP A 474 -18.20 15.14 13.42
CA ASP A 474 -17.00 15.35 14.24
C ASP A 474 -16.79 14.24 15.28
N GLY A 475 -17.03 12.99 14.88
CA GLY A 475 -16.92 11.80 15.74
C GLY A 475 -18.09 11.57 16.70
N THR A 476 -19.08 12.46 16.75
CA THR A 476 -20.24 12.36 17.65
C THR A 476 -21.49 11.96 16.88
N ALA A 477 -22.30 11.05 17.44
CA ALA A 477 -23.52 10.60 16.81
C ALA A 477 -24.60 11.69 16.78
N VAL A 478 -25.23 11.88 15.62
CA VAL A 478 -26.35 12.80 15.44
C VAL A 478 -27.65 12.06 15.75
N THR A 479 -28.24 12.39 16.90
CA THR A 479 -29.43 11.72 17.43
C THR A 479 -30.74 12.37 16.99
N ASP A 480 -30.72 13.67 16.68
CA ASP A 480 -31.88 14.39 16.19
C ASP A 480 -32.15 14.05 14.70
N PRO A 481 -33.35 13.56 14.33
CA PRO A 481 -33.65 13.15 12.96
C PRO A 481 -33.54 14.26 11.91
N ASP A 482 -33.92 15.49 12.24
CA ASP A 482 -33.88 16.61 11.27
C ASP A 482 -32.46 17.15 11.08
N ALA A 483 -31.66 17.17 12.16
CA ALA A 483 -30.23 17.41 12.07
C ALA A 483 -29.51 16.33 11.23
N ALA A 484 -29.86 15.05 11.40
CA ALA A 484 -29.29 13.96 10.62
C ALA A 484 -29.63 14.08 9.13
N ARG A 485 -30.88 14.44 8.79
CA ARG A 485 -31.29 14.74 7.41
C ARG A 485 -30.53 15.90 6.81
N THR A 486 -30.39 16.99 7.56
CA THR A 486 -29.66 18.18 7.12
C THR A 486 -28.19 17.85 6.83
N GLN A 487 -27.54 17.11 7.72
CA GLN A 487 -26.15 16.71 7.53
C GLN A 487 -26.01 15.71 6.37
N ALA A 488 -26.89 14.72 6.25
CA ALA A 488 -26.88 13.78 5.14
C ALA A 488 -27.01 14.51 3.78
N LEU A 489 -27.86 15.54 3.71
CA LEU A 489 -28.02 16.36 2.51
C LEU A 489 -26.76 17.18 2.18
N GLN A 490 -26.08 17.73 3.20
CA GLN A 490 -24.81 18.43 3.01
C GLN A 490 -23.73 17.50 2.47
N LEU A 491 -23.59 16.30 3.05
CA LEU A 491 -22.64 15.28 2.59
C LEU A 491 -22.97 14.81 1.18
N ALA A 492 -24.24 14.56 0.87
CA ALA A 492 -24.69 14.17 -0.46
C ALA A 492 -24.44 15.26 -1.51
N THR A 493 -24.62 16.53 -1.14
CA THR A 493 -24.32 17.67 -2.02
C THR A 493 -22.82 17.79 -2.30
N LEU A 494 -21.97 17.59 -1.29
CA LEU A 494 -20.53 17.54 -1.47
C LEU A 494 -20.13 16.38 -2.38
N PHE A 495 -20.71 15.20 -2.16
CA PHE A 495 -20.46 14.01 -2.95
C PHE A 495 -20.84 14.24 -4.43
N THR A 496 -22.03 14.75 -4.73
CA THR A 496 -22.48 14.96 -6.12
C THR A 496 -21.76 16.09 -6.84
N SER A 497 -21.36 17.15 -6.12
CA SER A 497 -20.68 18.31 -6.71
C SER A 497 -19.16 18.14 -6.84
N LYS A 498 -18.52 17.31 -6.02
CA LYS A 498 -17.05 17.13 -6.01
C LYS A 498 -16.62 15.67 -6.19
N THR A 499 -17.02 14.77 -5.29
CA THR A 499 -16.50 13.39 -5.26
C THR A 499 -16.91 12.58 -6.48
N LEU A 500 -18.18 12.58 -6.85
CA LEU A 500 -18.72 11.78 -7.95
C LEU A 500 -18.18 12.21 -9.33
N PRO A 501 -18.09 13.51 -9.68
CA PRO A 501 -17.43 13.95 -10.90
C PRO A 501 -15.97 13.46 -11.00
N GLU A 502 -15.23 13.55 -9.89
CA GLU A 502 -13.85 13.10 -9.81
C GLU A 502 -13.73 11.59 -9.96
N TRP A 503 -14.61 10.83 -9.29
CA TRP A 503 -14.71 9.39 -9.42
C TRP A 503 -15.07 8.96 -10.86
N LYS A 504 -15.95 9.68 -11.55
CA LYS A 504 -16.22 9.43 -12.98
C LYS A 504 -14.97 9.68 -13.83
N ARG A 505 -14.24 10.78 -13.59
CA ARG A 505 -13.00 11.13 -14.30
C ARG A 505 -11.93 10.04 -14.12
N LEU A 506 -11.80 9.49 -12.91
CA LEU A 506 -10.83 8.44 -12.58
C LEU A 506 -11.34 7.02 -12.90
N GLY A 507 -12.53 6.88 -13.48
CA GLY A 507 -13.07 5.59 -13.90
C GLY A 507 -13.56 4.69 -12.76
N VAL A 508 -13.87 5.26 -11.59
CA VAL A 508 -14.50 4.56 -10.46
C VAL A 508 -15.95 4.19 -10.78
N TRP A 509 -16.65 5.07 -11.50
CA TRP A 509 -18.06 4.90 -11.85
C TRP A 509 -18.34 5.30 -13.29
N THR A 510 -19.09 4.44 -14.00
CA THR A 510 -19.68 4.73 -15.31
C THR A 510 -21.20 4.59 -15.22
N ALA A 511 -21.92 5.46 -15.94
CA ALA A 511 -23.39 5.51 -15.92
C ALA A 511 -24.00 4.28 -16.59
#